data_AF-A0A4Q2XNK2-F1
#
_entry.id   AF-A0A4Q2XNK2-F1
#
_cell.length_a   1.000
_cell.length_b   1.000
_cell.length_c   1.000
_cell.angle_alpha   90.00
_cell.angle_beta   90.00
_cell.angle_gamma   90.00
#
_symmetry.space_group_name_H-M   'P 1'
#
loop_
_entity.id
_entity.type
_entity.pdbx_description
1 polymer ?
#
loop_
_entity_poly.entity_id
_entity_poly.type
_entity_poly.pdbx_seq_one_letter_code
_entity_poly.pdbx_strand_id
1 'polypeptide(L)'
;MANCWLAEWRQGIAEEGKRAAAPVYPGFLKLRTGNGNLSDLEVKLVRAAARAHRASGLTIAIHTRDGAAALDEIRLLRGRVWPRALI
;
A
#
# COMPACT_ATOMS: atom_id res chain seq x y z
N MET A 1 6.01 8.74 0.21
CA MET A 1 5.45 7.37 0.19
C MET A 1 4.73 7.09 -1.12
N ALA A 2 3.54 7.65 -1.41
CA ALA A 2 2.82 7.32 -2.66
C ALA A 2 3.67 7.51 -3.94
N ASN A 3 4.43 8.60 -4.03
CA ASN A 3 5.30 8.87 -5.19
C ASN A 3 6.41 7.83 -5.38
N CYS A 4 6.95 7.27 -4.30
CA CYS A 4 7.98 6.24 -4.38
C CYS A 4 7.40 4.97 -5.00
N TRP A 5 6.26 4.49 -4.49
CA TRP A 5 5.57 3.33 -5.05
C TRP A 5 5.08 3.55 -6.48
N LEU A 6 4.68 4.77 -6.84
CA LEU A 6 4.32 5.11 -8.22
C LEU A 6 5.54 5.15 -9.15
N ALA A 7 6.71 5.53 -8.64
CA ALA A 7 7.95 5.42 -9.40
C ALA A 7 8.30 3.95 -9.64
N GLU A 8 8.28 3.11 -8.60
CA GLU A 8 8.50 1.65 -8.73
C GLU A 8 7.51 0.99 -9.70
N TRP A 9 6.23 1.38 -9.64
CA TRP A 9 5.21 0.87 -10.56
C TRP A 9 5.46 1.28 -12.02
N ARG A 10 6.02 2.47 -12.28
CA ARG A 10 6.29 2.97 -13.63
C ARG A 10 7.64 2.53 -14.20
N GLN A 11 8.65 2.44 -13.35
CA GLN A 11 10.05 2.34 -13.73
C GLN A 11 10.67 1.00 -13.33
N GLY A 12 9.96 0.20 -12.54
CA GLY A 12 10.49 -1.00 -11.90
C GLY A 12 11.11 -0.69 -10.54
N ILE A 13 11.23 -1.73 -9.73
CA ILE A 13 11.85 -1.68 -8.41
C ILE A 13 13.37 -1.58 -8.61
N ALA A 14 13.99 -0.66 -7.87
CA ALA A 14 15.44 -0.52 -7.87
C ALA A 14 16.08 -1.75 -7.20
N GLU A 15 16.88 -2.50 -7.95
CA GLU A 15 17.61 -3.66 -7.45
C GLU A 15 19.05 -3.24 -7.08
N GLU A 16 19.42 -3.37 -5.80
CA GLU A 16 20.81 -3.19 -5.37
C GLU A 16 21.57 -4.52 -5.48
N GLY A 17 22.69 -4.52 -6.23
CA GLY A 17 23.62 -5.65 -6.30
C GLY A 17 23.17 -6.89 -7.10
N LYS A 18 22.00 -6.86 -7.76
CA LYS A 18 21.50 -7.99 -8.57
C LYS A 18 21.42 -7.64 -10.05
N ARG A 19 22.02 -8.48 -10.90
CA ARG A 19 21.78 -8.44 -12.37
C ARG A 19 20.40 -9.05 -12.65
N ALA A 20 19.34 -8.27 -12.45
CA ALA A 20 18.05 -8.64 -13.00
C ALA A 20 18.15 -8.54 -14.54
N ALA A 21 17.76 -9.62 -15.24
CA ALA A 21 17.76 -9.64 -16.70
C ALA A 21 16.73 -8.67 -17.31
N ALA A 22 15.75 -8.23 -16.51
CA ALA A 22 14.73 -7.25 -16.85
C ALA A 22 14.22 -6.54 -15.57
N PRO A 23 13.59 -5.35 -15.69
CA PRO A 23 12.97 -4.67 -14.55
C PRO A 23 11.88 -5.51 -13.89
N VAL A 24 11.82 -5.50 -12.56
CA VAL A 24 10.77 -6.14 -11.77
C VAL A 24 9.74 -5.10 -11.36
N TYR A 25 8.46 -5.36 -11.59
CA TYR A 25 7.37 -4.44 -11.27
C TYR A 25 6.53 -4.96 -10.10
N PRO A 26 6.02 -4.07 -9.22
CA PRO A 26 5.16 -4.47 -8.12
C PRO A 26 3.81 -4.98 -8.62
N GLY A 27 3.34 -6.09 -8.04
CA GLY A 27 2.00 -6.62 -8.29
C GLY A 27 0.92 -6.06 -7.35
N PHE A 28 1.30 -5.61 -6.15
CA PHE A 28 0.41 -5.05 -5.14
C PHE A 28 1.19 -4.22 -4.10
N LEU A 29 0.48 -3.45 -3.29
CA LEU A 29 1.03 -2.64 -2.19
C LEU A 29 0.88 -3.42 -0.88
N LYS A 30 1.99 -3.76 -0.21
CA LYS A 30 1.96 -4.48 1.07
C LYS A 30 2.27 -3.56 2.25
N LEU A 31 1.39 -3.57 3.25
CA LEU A 31 1.54 -2.80 4.50
C LEU A 31 1.32 -3.69 5.73
N ARG A 32 1.60 -3.13 6.91
CA ARG A 32 1.38 -3.73 8.21
C ARG A 32 0.88 -2.68 9.20
N THR A 33 0.04 -3.08 10.14
CA THR A 33 -0.37 -2.28 11.30
C THR A 33 0.11 -2.91 12.61
N GLY A 34 0.26 -2.07 13.63
CA GLY A 34 0.50 -2.43 15.02
C GLY A 34 -0.79 -2.80 15.75
N ASN A 35 -0.73 -2.92 17.08
CA ASN A 35 -1.92 -3.20 17.89
C ASN A 35 -2.71 -1.90 18.14
N GLY A 36 -4.03 -2.00 18.24
CA GLY A 36 -4.94 -0.91 18.52
C GLY A 36 -5.24 -0.03 17.30
N ASN A 37 -5.70 1.19 17.56
CA ASN A 37 -5.91 2.20 16.52
C ASN A 37 -4.63 2.50 15.76
N LEU A 38 -4.78 2.96 14.51
CA LEU A 38 -3.62 3.30 13.67
C LEU A 38 -2.86 4.49 14.27
N SER A 39 -1.54 4.32 14.39
CA SER A 39 -0.63 5.43 14.64
C SER A 39 -0.63 6.43 13.48
N ASP A 40 -0.17 7.66 13.73
CA ASP A 40 -0.08 8.71 12.70
C ASP A 40 0.73 8.27 11.48
N LEU A 41 1.78 7.47 11.71
CA LEU A 41 2.59 6.91 10.63
C LEU A 41 1.78 5.92 9.77
N GLU A 42 1.04 5.01 10.41
CA GLU A 42 0.21 4.03 9.71
C GLU A 42 -0.93 4.71 8.95
N VAL A 43 -1.58 5.72 9.56
CA VAL A 43 -2.57 6.56 8.86
C VAL A 43 -1.97 7.20 7.61
N LYS A 44 -0.75 7.74 7.71
CA LYS A 44 -0.04 8.34 6.57
C LYS A 44 0.26 7.31 5.49
N LEU A 45 0.66 6.09 5.86
CA LEU A 45 0.97 5.00 4.94
C LEU A 45 -0.29 4.46 4.25
N VAL A 46 -1.37 4.20 4.99
CA VAL A 46 -2.66 3.74 4.43
C VAL A 46 -3.23 4.78 3.46
N ARG A 47 -3.16 6.08 3.80
CA ARG A 47 -3.55 7.16 2.86
C ARG A 47 -2.65 7.24 1.64
N ALA A 48 -1.37 6.95 1.77
CA ALA A 48 -0.46 6.85 0.62
C ALA A 48 -0.83 5.66 -0.27
N ALA A 49 -1.20 4.52 0.32
CA ALA A 49 -1.60 3.32 -0.42
C ALA A 49 -2.88 3.57 -1.22
N ALA A 50 -3.87 4.25 -0.63
CA ALA A 50 -5.09 4.66 -1.33
C ALA A 50 -4.79 5.55 -2.55
N ARG A 51 -3.86 6.52 -2.41
CA ARG A 51 -3.45 7.40 -3.52
C ARG A 51 -2.70 6.63 -4.60
N ALA A 52 -1.82 5.71 -4.22
CA ALA A 52 -1.11 4.86 -5.17
C ALA A 52 -2.09 3.96 -5.93
N HIS A 53 -2.96 3.23 -5.23
CA HIS A 53 -4.03 2.41 -5.84
C HIS A 53 -4.86 3.20 -6.86
N ARG A 54 -5.32 4.40 -6.51
CA ARG A 54 -6.11 5.23 -7.42
C ARG A 54 -5.39 5.60 -8.72
N ALA A 55 -4.06 5.70 -8.68
CA ALA A 55 -3.26 6.10 -9.83
C ALA A 55 -2.72 4.91 -10.63
N SER A 56 -2.46 3.76 -9.99
CA SER A 56 -1.83 2.59 -10.63
C SER A 56 -2.75 1.38 -10.80
N GLY A 57 -3.88 1.33 -10.08
CA GLY A 57 -4.75 0.15 -10.01
C GLY A 57 -4.22 -0.98 -9.13
N LEU A 58 -3.03 -0.85 -8.54
CA LEU A 58 -2.46 -1.87 -7.65
C LEU A 58 -3.37 -2.14 -6.46
N THR A 59 -3.59 -3.42 -6.13
CA THR A 59 -4.32 -3.81 -4.91
C THR A 59 -3.51 -3.47 -3.66
N ILE A 60 -4.22 -3.30 -2.55
CA ILE A 60 -3.65 -3.00 -1.23
C ILE A 60 -3.83 -4.23 -0.37
N ALA A 61 -2.73 -4.78 0.12
CA ALA A 61 -2.73 -5.86 1.09
C ALA A 61 -2.22 -5.34 2.43
N ILE A 62 -2.97 -5.52 3.51
CA ILE A 62 -2.55 -5.05 4.85
C ILE A 62 -2.50 -6.23 5.81
N HIS A 63 -1.37 -6.42 6.48
CA HIS A 63 -1.35 -7.27 7.66
C HIS A 63 -1.96 -6.50 8.82
N THR A 64 -3.19 -6.84 9.16
CA THR A 64 -3.98 -6.19 10.20
C THR A 64 -3.87 -6.97 11.51
N ARG A 65 -3.43 -6.32 12.58
CA ARG A 65 -3.11 -7.01 13.83
C ARG A 65 -4.34 -7.36 14.66
N ASP A 66 -5.31 -6.45 14.74
CA ASP A 66 -6.54 -6.61 15.50
C ASP A 66 -7.72 -5.83 14.89
N GLY A 67 -8.90 -5.95 15.52
CA GLY A 67 -10.14 -5.34 15.02
C GLY A 67 -10.17 -3.82 15.09
N ALA A 68 -9.43 -3.18 16.00
CA ALA A 68 -9.38 -1.72 16.09
C ALA A 68 -8.62 -1.16 14.87
N ALA A 69 -7.48 -1.75 14.53
CA ALA A 69 -6.74 -1.42 13.32
C ALA A 69 -7.59 -1.63 12.06
N ALA A 70 -8.31 -2.76 11.98
CA ALA A 70 -9.16 -3.09 10.83
C ALA A 70 -10.25 -2.03 10.57
N LEU A 71 -10.92 -1.56 11.63
CA LEU A 71 -11.97 -0.55 11.52
C LEU A 71 -11.41 0.80 11.07
N ASP A 72 -10.23 1.18 11.55
CA ASP A 72 -9.54 2.40 11.11
C ASP A 72 -9.09 2.32 9.64
N GLU A 73 -8.55 1.17 9.20
CA GLU A 73 -8.22 0.91 7.80
C GLU A 73 -9.45 1.09 6.90
N ILE A 74 -10.58 0.46 7.25
CA ILE A 74 -11.85 0.60 6.51
C ILE A 74 -12.29 2.06 6.48
N ARG A 75 -12.28 2.75 7.64
CA ARG A 75 -12.70 4.16 7.73
C ARG A 75 -11.84 5.05 6.84
N LEU A 76 -10.54 4.80 6.75
CA LEU A 76 -9.63 5.57 5.91
C LEU A 76 -9.79 5.28 4.42
N LEU A 77 -10.06 4.03 4.05
CA LEU A 77 -10.09 3.58 2.66
C LEU A 77 -11.47 3.72 2.00
N ARG A 78 -12.56 3.66 2.77
CA ARG A 78 -13.93 3.70 2.24
C ARG A 78 -14.17 4.95 1.39
N GLY A 79 -14.68 4.74 0.17
CA GLY A 79 -14.92 5.80 -0.81
C GLY A 79 -13.65 6.37 -1.48
N ARG A 80 -12.45 5.90 -1.11
CA ARG A 80 -11.17 6.34 -1.69
C ARG A 80 -10.52 5.29 -2.59
N VAL A 81 -10.92 4.04 -2.48
CA VAL A 81 -10.42 2.91 -3.28
C VAL A 81 -11.60 2.08 -3.80
N TRP A 82 -11.36 1.22 -4.78
CA TRP A 82 -12.41 0.28 -5.21
C TRP A 82 -12.74 -0.70 -4.07
N PRO A 83 -13.99 -1.15 -3.92
CA PRO A 83 -14.38 -2.04 -2.82
C PRO A 83 -13.55 -3.34 -2.73
N ARG A 84 -13.11 -3.84 -3.89
CA ARG A 84 -12.27 -5.04 -4.05
C ARG A 84 -10.76 -4.78 -3.98
N ALA A 85 -10.35 -3.56 -3.67
CA ALA A 85 -8.93 -3.18 -3.70
C ALA A 85 -8.17 -3.61 -2.44
N LEU A 86 -8.86 -3.81 -1.32
CA LEU A 86 -8.25 -4.23 -0.06
C LEU A 86 -8.38 -5.75 0.09
N ILE A 87 -7.24 -6.43 0.29
CA ILE A 87 -7.14 -7.89 0.46
C ILE A 87 -6.29 -8.28 1.67
#